data_AF-A0A528UZF2-F1
#
_entry.id   AF-A0A528UZF2-F1
#
_cell.length_a   1.000
_cell.length_b   1.000
_cell.length_c   1.000
_cell.angle_alpha   90.00
_cell.angle_beta   90.00
_cell.angle_gamma   90.00
#
_symmetry.space_group_name_H-M   'P 1'
#
loop_
_entity.id
_entity.type
_entity.pdbx_description
1 polymer ?
#
loop_
_entity_poly.entity_id
_entity_poly.type
_entity_poly.pdbx_seq_one_letter_code
_entity_poly.pdbx_strand_id
1 'polypeptide(L)'
;PRVHATTRRVVNEAFAEDRAALRPLPLAPFRSVLKLERRISREGMVSVGGNFYSVPDATRRRVVEVHTLADEIRILENRVLIATHPVLDGRHQRHVLAGHRVAQARPRRQRSESGEIILHGSGDRVVQRPLAFYDAVARAMAREQRP
;
A
#
# COMPACT_ATOMS: atom_id res chain seq x y z
N PRO A 1 32.35 -4.53 -40.14
CA PRO A 1 31.12 -5.36 -40.05
C PRO A 1 31.42 -6.62 -39.23
N ARG A 2 30.49 -7.08 -38.36
CA ARG A 2 30.72 -8.25 -37.49
C ARG A 2 30.56 -9.56 -38.28
N VAL A 3 31.56 -10.44 -38.21
CA VAL A 3 31.55 -11.78 -38.81
C VAL A 3 31.26 -12.82 -37.72
N HIS A 4 30.34 -13.75 -37.98
CA HIS A 4 30.02 -14.84 -37.05
C HIS A 4 31.10 -15.92 -37.11
N ALA A 5 31.60 -16.36 -35.95
CA ALA A 5 32.76 -17.26 -35.87
C ALA A 5 32.52 -18.64 -36.53
N THR A 6 31.34 -19.22 -36.34
CA THR A 6 31.03 -20.58 -36.81
C THR A 6 30.59 -20.62 -38.27
N THR A 7 29.74 -19.67 -38.69
CA THR A 7 29.21 -19.64 -40.06
C THR A 7 30.12 -18.86 -41.00
N ARG A 8 31.08 -18.08 -40.47
CA ARG A 8 31.99 -17.21 -41.23
C ARG A 8 31.29 -16.21 -42.14
N ARG A 9 30.01 -15.94 -41.91
CA ARG A 9 29.20 -14.96 -42.65
C ARG A 9 29.16 -13.63 -41.92
N VAL A 10 28.98 -12.55 -42.68
CA VAL A 10 28.70 -11.23 -42.13
C VAL A 10 27.26 -11.23 -41.58
N VAL A 11 27.10 -10.88 -40.31
CA VAL A 11 25.80 -10.98 -39.62
C VAL A 11 24.71 -10.16 -40.30
N ASN A 12 25.03 -8.94 -40.73
CA ASN A 12 24.05 -8.05 -41.37
C ASN A 12 23.58 -8.56 -42.73
N GLU A 13 24.47 -9.18 -43.51
CA GLU A 13 24.13 -9.74 -44.82
C GLU A 13 23.24 -10.97 -44.66
N ALA A 14 23.63 -11.89 -43.76
CA ALA A 14 22.82 -13.07 -43.44
C ALA A 14 21.43 -12.67 -42.91
N PHE A 15 21.35 -11.64 -42.06
CA PHE A 15 20.06 -11.13 -41.57
C PHE A 15 19.22 -10.51 -42.69
N ALA A 16 19.81 -9.79 -43.63
CA ALA A 16 19.08 -9.20 -44.76
C ALA A 16 18.45 -10.28 -45.67
N GLU A 17 19.18 -11.38 -45.89
CA GLU A 17 18.66 -12.56 -46.61
C GLU A 17 17.51 -13.23 -45.84
N ASP A 18 17.70 -13.50 -44.54
CA ASP A 18 16.70 -14.14 -43.70
C ASP A 18 15.43 -13.30 -43.56
N ARG A 19 15.57 -11.96 -43.53
CA ARG A 19 14.46 -11.02 -43.32
C ARG A 19 13.35 -11.17 -44.36
N ALA A 20 13.68 -11.56 -45.60
CA ALA A 20 12.68 -11.79 -46.64
C ALA A 20 11.83 -13.05 -46.40
N ALA A 21 12.34 -14.02 -45.64
CA ALA A 21 11.65 -15.26 -45.29
C ALA A 21 10.93 -15.20 -43.94
N LEU A 22 11.10 -14.13 -43.16
CA LEU A 22 10.45 -13.97 -41.85
C LEU A 22 8.94 -13.74 -41.99
N ARG A 23 8.19 -14.33 -41.06
CA ARG A 23 6.76 -14.05 -40.92
C ARG A 23 6.55 -12.62 -40.39
N PRO A 24 5.45 -11.94 -40.76
CA PRO A 24 5.11 -10.66 -40.17
C PRO A 24 4.93 -10.80 -38.65
N LEU A 25 5.23 -9.72 -37.93
CA LEU A 25 4.98 -9.69 -36.49
C LEU A 25 3.47 -9.85 -36.22
N PRO A 26 3.09 -10.56 -35.16
CA PRO A 26 1.69 -10.64 -34.75
C PRO A 26 1.16 -9.24 -34.41
N LEU A 27 -0.11 -8.99 -34.73
CA LEU A 27 -0.78 -7.70 -34.49
C LEU A 27 -0.84 -7.35 -32.99
N ALA A 28 -0.93 -8.38 -32.14
CA ALA A 28 -0.93 -8.22 -30.69
C ALA A 28 0.47 -8.53 -30.13
N PRO A 29 0.98 -7.71 -29.20
CA PRO A 29 2.20 -8.02 -28.47
C PRO A 29 2.10 -9.36 -27.74
N PHE A 30 3.21 -10.08 -27.66
CA PHE A 30 3.30 -11.27 -26.82
C PHE A 30 3.19 -10.85 -25.34
N ARG A 31 2.13 -11.30 -24.65
CA ARG A 31 1.89 -11.01 -23.24
C ARG A 31 2.30 -12.21 -22.39
N SER A 32 3.49 -12.18 -21.82
CA SER A 32 3.88 -13.14 -20.78
C SER A 32 3.11 -12.83 -19.50
N VAL A 33 2.37 -13.81 -18.99
CA VAL A 33 1.56 -13.65 -17.76
C VAL A 33 2.06 -14.62 -16.71
N LEU A 34 2.52 -14.10 -15.56
CA LEU A 34 2.69 -14.91 -14.35
C LEU A 34 1.36 -14.93 -13.58
N LYS A 35 0.79 -16.12 -13.40
CA LYS A 35 -0.44 -16.33 -12.64
C LYS A 35 -0.12 -16.67 -11.19
N LEU A 36 -0.76 -15.96 -10.26
CA LEU A 36 -0.55 -16.09 -8.82
C LEU A 36 -1.90 -16.12 -8.12
N GLU A 37 -2.03 -16.93 -7.09
CA GLU A 37 -3.18 -16.82 -6.17
C GLU A 37 -2.80 -15.95 -4.97
N ARG A 38 -3.64 -14.96 -4.65
CA ARG A 38 -3.40 -14.05 -3.54
C ARG A 38 -4.65 -13.83 -2.72
N ARG A 39 -4.47 -13.77 -1.40
CA ARG A 39 -5.56 -13.48 -0.46
C ARG A 39 -5.75 -11.98 -0.30
N ILE A 40 -7.00 -11.53 -0.35
CA ILE A 40 -7.34 -10.14 -0.04
C ILE A 40 -7.21 -9.90 1.47
N SER A 41 -6.51 -8.83 1.84
CA SER A 41 -6.36 -8.38 3.23
C SER A 41 -7.68 -7.86 3.80
N ARG A 42 -7.71 -7.61 5.12
CA ARG A 42 -8.89 -7.02 5.78
C ARG A 42 -9.24 -5.63 5.24
N GLU A 43 -8.25 -4.92 4.73
CA GLU A 43 -8.36 -3.59 4.14
C GLU A 43 -8.64 -3.63 2.62
N GLY A 44 -9.05 -4.77 2.04
CA GLY A 44 -9.38 -4.82 0.61
C GLY A 44 -8.16 -4.66 -0.32
N MET A 45 -6.95 -4.94 0.19
CA MET A 45 -5.71 -4.86 -0.58
C MET A 45 -5.15 -6.24 -0.90
N VAL A 46 -4.47 -6.37 -2.04
CA VAL A 46 -3.72 -7.55 -2.47
C VAL A 46 -2.24 -7.22 -2.57
N SER A 47 -1.39 -8.08 -2.01
CA SER A 47 0.07 -7.92 -2.04
C SER A 47 0.69 -8.64 -3.23
N VAL A 48 1.41 -7.91 -4.08
CA VAL A 48 2.11 -8.43 -5.28
C VAL A 48 3.48 -7.77 -5.38
N GLY A 49 4.55 -8.56 -5.46
CA GLY A 49 5.92 -8.02 -5.57
C GLY A 49 6.39 -7.13 -4.40
N GLY A 50 5.70 -7.18 -3.25
CA GLY A 50 5.95 -6.29 -2.11
C GLY A 50 5.20 -4.96 -2.16
N ASN A 51 4.32 -4.77 -3.15
CA ASN A 51 3.43 -3.61 -3.28
C ASN A 51 1.97 -4.02 -3.06
N PHE A 52 1.11 -3.04 -2.75
CA PHE A 52 -0.29 -3.26 -2.39
C PHE A 52 -1.22 -2.62 -3.40
N TYR A 53 -2.18 -3.42 -3.87
CA TYR A 53 -3.14 -3.04 -4.90
C TYR A 53 -4.55 -3.17 -4.37
N SER A 54 -5.36 -2.12 -4.50
CA SER A 54 -6.75 -2.13 -4.01
C SER A 54 -7.66 -3.02 -4.85
N VAL A 55 -8.65 -3.63 -4.22
CA VAL A 55 -9.71 -4.40 -4.89
C VAL A 55 -11.07 -3.72 -4.60
N PRO A 56 -12.08 -3.79 -5.51
CA PRO A 56 -13.41 -3.26 -5.23
C PRO A 56 -14.02 -3.83 -3.94
N ASP A 57 -14.76 -3.02 -3.18
CA ASP A 57 -15.34 -3.46 -1.89
C ASP A 57 -16.43 -4.54 -2.06
N ALA A 58 -17.02 -4.64 -3.26
CA ALA A 58 -17.98 -5.69 -3.60
C ALA A 58 -17.36 -7.10 -3.58
N THR A 59 -16.04 -7.19 -3.71
CA THR A 59 -15.31 -8.47 -3.68
C THR A 59 -15.19 -8.95 -2.23
N ARG A 60 -15.94 -10.01 -1.90
CA ARG A 60 -15.90 -10.61 -0.56
C ARG A 60 -14.53 -11.27 -0.31
N ARG A 61 -14.06 -11.24 0.94
CA ARG A 61 -12.74 -11.74 1.41
C ARG A 61 -12.44 -13.18 0.92
N ARG A 62 -11.77 -13.31 -0.21
CA ARG A 62 -11.43 -14.59 -0.85
C ARG A 62 -10.02 -14.55 -1.45
N VAL A 63 -9.57 -15.70 -1.93
CA VAL A 63 -8.38 -15.84 -2.77
C VAL A 63 -8.77 -15.38 -4.17
N VAL A 64 -7.96 -14.51 -4.76
CA VAL A 64 -8.11 -14.00 -6.12
C VAL A 64 -6.95 -14.44 -6.99
N GLU A 65 -7.20 -14.55 -8.29
CA GLU A 65 -6.17 -14.82 -9.28
C GLU A 65 -5.56 -13.48 -9.70
N VAL A 66 -4.24 -13.38 -9.64
CA VAL A 66 -3.47 -12.19 -10.02
C VAL A 66 -2.61 -12.57 -11.22
N HIS A 67 -2.76 -11.80 -12.28
CA HIS A 67 -1.97 -11.90 -13.50
C HIS A 67 -0.98 -10.74 -13.51
N THR A 68 0.30 -11.07 -13.40
CA THR A 68 1.40 -10.12 -13.50
C THR A 68 1.91 -10.12 -14.92
N LEU A 69 1.70 -9.00 -15.62
CA LEU A 69 2.26 -8.70 -16.95
C LEU A 69 3.51 -7.81 -16.77
N ALA A 70 4.17 -7.49 -17.88
CA ALA A 70 5.36 -6.63 -17.86
C ALA A 70 5.04 -5.18 -17.47
N ASP A 71 3.85 -4.71 -17.84
CA ASP A 71 3.37 -3.33 -17.74
C ASP A 71 2.26 -3.15 -16.70
N GLU A 72 1.46 -4.19 -16.46
CA GLU A 72 0.29 -4.11 -15.58
C GLU A 72 0.06 -5.36 -14.74
N ILE A 73 -0.76 -5.19 -13.71
CA ILE A 73 -1.24 -6.23 -12.81
C ILE A 73 -2.76 -6.28 -12.94
N ARG A 74 -3.27 -7.46 -13.30
CA ARG A 74 -4.70 -7.74 -13.41
C ARG A 74 -5.14 -8.62 -12.26
N ILE A 75 -6.22 -8.25 -11.60
CA ILE A 75 -6.82 -9.02 -10.50
C ILE A 75 -8.13 -9.58 -11.02
N LEU A 76 -8.31 -10.89 -10.86
CA LEU A 76 -9.45 -11.63 -11.35
C LEU A 76 -10.13 -12.40 -10.21
N GLU A 77 -11.45 -12.41 -10.23
CA GLU A 77 -12.30 -13.27 -9.40
C GLU A 77 -13.04 -14.25 -10.31
N ASN A 78 -12.89 -15.56 -10.08
CA ASN A 78 -13.51 -16.59 -10.92
C ASN A 78 -13.24 -16.40 -12.43
N ARG A 79 -12.02 -15.99 -12.80
CA ARG A 79 -11.59 -15.63 -14.17
C ARG A 79 -12.24 -14.37 -14.76
N VAL A 80 -13.01 -13.62 -13.99
CA VAL A 80 -13.55 -12.31 -14.37
C VAL A 80 -12.59 -11.23 -13.89
N LEU A 81 -12.17 -10.34 -14.80
CA LEU A 81 -11.32 -9.20 -14.47
C LEU A 81 -12.09 -8.21 -13.58
N ILE A 82 -11.59 -7.94 -12.39
CA ILE A 82 -12.21 -7.02 -11.42
C ILE A 82 -11.39 -5.76 -11.20
N ALA A 83 -10.08 -5.78 -11.46
CA ALA A 83 -9.22 -4.60 -11.37
C ALA A 83 -7.97 -4.73 -12.24
N THR A 84 -7.47 -3.60 -12.74
CA THR A 84 -6.21 -3.48 -13.46
C THR A 84 -5.39 -2.35 -12.88
N HIS A 85 -4.12 -2.60 -12.57
CA HIS A 85 -3.20 -1.62 -11.99
C HIS A 85 -1.90 -1.54 -12.79
N PRO A 86 -1.24 -0.38 -12.84
CA PRO A 86 0.15 -0.32 -13.32
C PRO A 86 1.08 -1.08 -12.37
N VAL A 87 2.17 -1.63 -12.90
CA VAL A 87 3.27 -2.12 -12.06
C VAL A 87 3.90 -0.92 -11.36
N LEU A 88 4.11 -1.03 -10.05
CA LEU A 88 4.74 0.02 -9.25
C LEU A 88 6.21 -0.29 -9.07
N ASP A 89 7.05 0.73 -9.23
CA ASP A 89 8.47 0.62 -8.94
C ASP A 89 8.74 0.61 -7.43
N GLY A 90 9.76 -0.15 -7.02
CA GLY A 90 10.14 -0.28 -5.62
C GLY A 90 9.26 -1.23 -4.81
N ARG A 91 9.24 -1.05 -3.48
CA ARG A 91 8.52 -1.89 -2.52
C ARG A 91 7.71 -1.03 -1.54
N HIS A 92 6.69 -1.62 -0.94
CA HIS A 92 5.79 -1.00 0.04
C HIS A 92 4.94 0.16 -0.51
N GLN A 93 4.83 0.26 -1.84
CA GLN A 93 3.93 1.23 -2.47
C GLN A 93 2.48 0.74 -2.42
N ARG A 94 1.54 1.69 -2.39
CA ARG A 94 0.09 1.40 -2.42
C ARG A 94 -0.53 2.11 -3.61
N HIS A 95 -1.30 1.37 -4.42
CA HIS A 95 -2.07 1.94 -5.51
C HIS A 95 -3.55 1.64 -5.33
N VAL A 96 -4.35 2.71 -5.27
CA VAL A 96 -5.80 2.65 -5.03
C VAL A 96 -6.53 3.24 -6.24
N LEU A 97 -7.40 2.46 -6.88
CA LEU A 97 -8.20 2.94 -8.01
C LEU A 97 -9.38 3.78 -7.53
N ALA A 98 -9.81 4.74 -8.35
CA ALA A 98 -11.04 5.48 -8.12
C ALA A 98 -12.24 4.51 -8.08
N GLY A 99 -13.13 4.69 -7.12
CA GLY A 99 -14.28 3.80 -6.89
C GLY A 99 -13.94 2.53 -6.10
N HIS A 100 -12.66 2.22 -5.89
CA HIS A 100 -12.28 1.27 -4.84
C HIS A 100 -12.29 1.99 -3.51
N ARG A 101 -12.73 1.30 -2.46
CA ARG A 101 -12.80 1.87 -1.11
C ARG A 101 -13.76 3.08 -1.14
N VAL A 102 -15.05 2.80 -1.37
CA VAL A 102 -16.05 3.83 -1.08
C VAL A 102 -15.89 4.12 0.39
N ALA A 103 -15.31 5.28 0.69
CA ALA A 103 -15.26 5.76 2.05
C ALA A 103 -16.71 5.69 2.51
N GLN A 104 -17.00 4.80 3.46
CA GLN A 104 -18.12 5.07 4.34
C GLN A 104 -17.73 6.40 4.95
N ALA A 105 -18.21 7.48 4.35
CA ALA A 105 -18.27 8.77 4.94
C ALA A 105 -19.11 8.53 6.18
N ARG A 106 -18.45 8.10 7.26
CA ARG A 106 -18.99 8.28 8.59
C ARG A 106 -19.34 9.75 8.59
N PRO A 107 -20.62 10.14 8.73
CA PRO A 107 -20.92 11.54 8.91
C PRO A 107 -19.97 11.98 10.00
N ARG A 108 -19.09 12.93 9.68
CA ARG A 108 -18.30 13.64 10.67
C ARG A 108 -19.39 14.12 11.61
N ARG A 109 -19.56 13.45 12.75
CA ARG A 109 -20.51 13.87 13.77
C ARG A 109 -20.05 15.28 14.04
N GLN A 110 -20.80 16.27 13.53
CA GLN A 110 -20.51 17.66 13.83
C GLN A 110 -20.47 17.65 15.34
N ARG A 111 -19.26 17.82 15.85
CA ARG A 111 -19.02 17.88 17.27
C ARG A 111 -19.72 19.16 17.64
N SER A 112 -20.97 19.04 18.09
CA SER A 112 -21.64 20.12 18.76
C SER A 112 -20.65 20.59 19.82
N GLU A 113 -20.25 21.84 19.73
CA GLU A 113 -19.44 22.51 20.75
C GLU A 113 -20.19 22.40 22.07
N SER A 114 -19.92 21.32 22.79
CA SER A 114 -20.56 21.01 24.06
C SER A 114 -19.60 20.08 24.80
N GLY A 115 -18.68 20.72 25.52
CA GLY A 115 -17.78 20.11 26.49
C GLY A 115 -16.53 19.51 25.87
N GLU A 116 -15.40 20.17 26.07
CA GLU A 116 -14.10 19.50 26.15
C GLU A 116 -14.19 18.37 27.19
N ILE A 117 -14.35 17.13 26.74
CA ILE A 117 -14.12 15.97 27.60
C ILE A 117 -12.60 15.78 27.64
N ILE A 118 -11.94 16.43 28.59
CA ILE A 118 -10.54 16.14 28.92
C ILE A 118 -10.54 14.80 29.67
N LEU A 119 -10.12 13.72 29.00
CA LEU A 119 -9.84 12.46 29.67
C LEU A 119 -8.56 12.63 30.50
N HIS A 120 -8.75 12.96 31.77
CA HIS A 120 -7.70 12.94 32.77
C HIS A 120 -7.40 11.49 33.17
N GLY A 121 -6.13 11.07 33.05
CA GLY A 121 -5.67 9.82 33.66
C GLY A 121 -5.85 9.88 35.18
N SER A 122 -5.94 8.72 35.85
CA SER A 122 -5.90 8.64 37.31
C SER A 122 -4.58 9.28 37.82
N GLY A 123 -4.65 10.54 38.25
CA GLY A 123 -3.49 11.36 38.65
C GLY A 123 -3.46 12.76 38.04
N ASP A 124 -4.23 13.03 36.98
CA ASP A 124 -4.21 14.31 36.25
C ASP A 124 -4.96 15.45 36.96
N ARG A 125 -5.78 15.15 37.96
CA ARG A 125 -6.41 16.15 38.83
C ARG A 125 -5.66 16.25 40.14
N VAL A 126 -4.59 17.03 40.14
CA VAL A 126 -3.89 17.46 41.36
C VAL A 126 -4.47 18.79 41.80
N VAL A 127 -4.85 18.90 43.07
CA VAL A 127 -5.29 20.18 43.65
C VAL A 127 -4.08 21.12 43.68
N GLN A 128 -4.10 22.15 42.84
CA GLN A 128 -3.10 23.21 42.84
C GLN A 128 -3.31 24.08 44.09
N ARG A 129 -2.35 24.08 45.02
CA ARG A 129 -2.33 24.99 46.18
C ARG A 129 -1.35 26.14 45.91
N PRO A 130 -1.64 27.37 46.38
CA PRO A 130 -0.70 28.49 46.28
C PRO A 130 0.63 28.12 46.94
N LEU A 131 1.75 28.56 46.38
CA LEU A 131 3.10 28.22 46.86
C LEU A 131 3.29 28.50 48.37
N ALA A 132 2.70 29.58 48.87
CA ALA A 132 2.72 29.97 50.28
C ALA A 132 2.18 28.88 51.23
N PHE A 133 1.31 27.99 50.73
CA PHE A 133 0.83 26.84 51.51
C PHE A 133 1.96 25.87 51.84
N TYR A 134 2.82 25.55 50.87
CA TYR A 134 3.95 24.63 51.08
C TYR A 134 5.04 25.28 51.92
N ASP A 135 5.26 26.59 51.77
CA ASP A 135 6.18 27.34 52.63
C ASP A 135 5.74 27.30 54.10
N ALA A 136 4.45 27.44 54.37
CA ALA A 136 3.89 27.34 55.72
C ALA A 136 4.07 25.93 56.30
N VAL A 137 3.80 24.88 55.51
CA VAL A 137 3.99 23.48 55.92
C VAL A 137 5.46 23.18 56.20
N ALA A 138 6.37 23.61 55.32
CA ALA A 138 7.80 23.41 55.51
C ALA A 138 8.32 24.11 56.78
N ARG A 139 7.84 25.33 57.06
CA ARG A 139 8.16 26.05 58.31
C ARG A 139 7.60 25.35 59.55
N ALA A 140 6.41 24.75 59.46
CA ALA A 140 5.81 23.98 60.56
C ALA A 140 6.60 22.71 60.84
N MET A 141 6.93 21.92 59.81
CA MET A 141 7.73 20.70 59.94
C MET A 141 9.15 20.98 60.48
N ALA A 142 9.75 22.10 60.09
CA ALA A 142 11.05 22.52 60.61
C ALA A 142 11.00 22.92 62.10
N ARG A 143 9.82 23.27 62.63
CA ARG A 143 9.63 23.55 64.07
C ARG A 143 9.32 22.30 64.88
N GLU A 144 8.66 21.31 64.28
CA GLU A 144 8.41 20.00 64.90
C GLU A 144 9.67 19.12 64.98
N GLN A 145 10.65 19.32 64.09
CA GLN A 145 11.98 18.72 64.23
C GLN A 145 12.90 19.58 65.11
N ARG A 146 12.53 19.69 66.38
CA ARG A 146 13.47 19.95 67.48
C ARG A 146 13.23 18.84 68.53
N PRO A 147 14.30 18.24 69.07
CA PRO A 147 14.24 17.02 69.89
C PRO A 147 13.35 17.16 71.12
#